data_AF-I6L986-F1
#
_entry.id   AF-I6L986-F1
#
_cell.length_a   1.000
_cell.length_b   1.000
_cell.length_c   1.000
_cell.angle_alpha   90.00
_cell.angle_beta   90.00
_cell.angle_gamma   90.00
#
_symmetry.space_group_name_H-M   'P 1'
#
loop_
_entity.id
_entity.type
_entity.pdbx_description
1 polymer ?
#
loop_
_entity_poly.entity_id
_entity_poly.type
_entity_poly.pdbx_seq_one_letter_code
_entity_poly.pdbx_strand_id
1 'polypeptide(L)'
;MVSTRLVLARTCTVFEGVLKWAPSTRAVLRPSHLLLQASCRLLSVGIVDHAKHREPSGKKVLSEKKLKRHFVDHRRVLVRGGSGGSGMSCFHSEPRKEFGGPDGGDGGNGGHIILRVDQQVKSLSSVLSQYQGFSGEDGGSKNCSGRGGATLYIQVPVGTLVKEGDKIVADLSNLGDEYVAALGGAGGKGNRFFLANDNRAPVTCTPGQPGQERVLYLELKTMAHAGMVCP
;
A
#
# COMPACT_ATOMS: atom_id res chain seq x y z
N MET A 1 -26.68 43.55 -18.81
CA MET A 1 -26.24 44.30 -17.61
C MET A 1 -25.51 43.34 -16.71
N VAL A 2 -24.25 43.69 -16.44
CA VAL A 2 -23.21 42.92 -15.76
C VAL A 2 -23.48 42.89 -14.26
N SER A 3 -23.23 41.76 -13.57
CA SER A 3 -22.98 41.77 -12.12
C SER A 3 -22.01 40.66 -11.71
N THR A 4 -20.74 40.96 -11.97
CA THR A 4 -19.57 40.98 -11.06
C THR A 4 -19.45 39.95 -9.92
N ARG A 5 -18.31 39.22 -10.00
CA ARG A 5 -17.65 38.41 -8.96
C ARG A 5 -17.15 39.28 -7.79
N LEU A 6 -17.14 38.74 -6.58
CA LEU A 6 -16.24 39.17 -5.50
C LEU A 6 -15.57 37.97 -4.84
N VAL A 7 -14.25 37.92 -5.02
CA VAL A 7 -13.29 36.99 -4.43
C VAL A 7 -12.78 37.63 -3.15
N LEU A 8 -12.73 36.89 -2.04
CA LEU A 8 -12.04 37.33 -0.83
C LEU A 8 -10.80 36.45 -0.61
N ALA A 9 -9.64 37.03 -0.90
CA ALA A 9 -8.33 36.50 -0.57
C ALA A 9 -8.05 36.73 0.93
N ARG A 10 -7.43 35.75 1.58
CA ARG A 10 -6.77 35.92 2.88
C ARG A 10 -5.35 35.37 2.78
N THR A 11 -4.40 36.29 2.86
CA THR A 11 -2.97 36.08 3.05
C THR A 11 -2.67 35.78 4.51
N CYS A 12 -1.81 34.79 4.79
CA CYS A 12 -1.06 34.71 6.04
C CYS A 12 0.42 34.49 5.71
N THR A 13 1.21 35.41 6.23
CA THR A 13 2.66 35.54 6.11
C THR A 13 3.41 34.66 7.11
N VAL A 14 4.52 34.09 6.62
CA VAL A 14 5.86 34.00 7.22
C VAL A 14 6.01 33.50 8.66
N PHE A 15 6.74 32.39 8.83
CA PHE A 15 7.68 32.26 9.94
C PHE A 15 8.90 31.42 9.52
N GLU A 16 10.08 31.96 9.82
CA GLU A 16 11.42 31.41 9.57
C GLU A 16 11.72 30.19 10.45
N GLY A 17 12.60 29.32 9.96
CA GLY A 17 13.13 28.19 10.72
C GLY A 17 14.33 27.54 10.02
N VAL A 18 15.49 28.18 10.18
CA VAL A 18 16.81 27.75 9.71
C VAL A 18 17.24 26.43 10.36
N LEU A 19 17.65 25.43 9.58
CA LEU A 19 18.75 24.54 9.96
C LEU A 19 19.44 23.95 8.73
N LYS A 20 20.69 24.38 8.56
CA LYS A 20 21.64 24.02 7.50
C LYS A 20 22.16 22.60 7.73
N TRP A 21 22.29 21.78 6.69
CA TRP A 21 23.32 20.73 6.58
C TRP A 21 24.02 20.87 5.22
N ALA A 22 25.36 20.90 5.26
CA ALA A 22 26.24 21.01 4.10
C ALA A 22 26.60 19.63 3.53
N PRO A 23 26.83 19.49 2.22
CA PRO A 23 27.43 18.28 1.63
C PRO A 23 28.96 18.43 1.54
N SER A 24 29.71 17.39 1.90
CA SER A 24 31.14 17.29 1.63
C SER A 24 31.41 16.68 0.24
N THR A 25 32.51 17.14 -0.34
CA THR A 25 32.93 17.06 -1.74
C THR A 25 33.65 15.75 -2.15
N ARG A 26 33.59 15.48 -3.46
CA ARG A 26 34.30 14.44 -4.26
C ARG A 26 35.84 14.45 -4.17
N ALA A 27 36.46 13.27 -4.37
CA ALA A 27 37.61 12.98 -5.26
C ALA A 27 37.83 11.44 -5.33
N VAL A 28 37.59 10.69 -6.41
CA VAL A 28 38.34 10.47 -7.69
C VAL A 28 39.57 9.53 -7.60
N LEU A 29 39.35 8.26 -8.02
CA LEU A 29 40.08 7.34 -8.94
C LEU A 29 41.61 6.99 -8.83
N ARG A 30 41.87 5.68 -8.56
CA ARG A 30 42.69 4.63 -9.30
C ARG A 30 44.24 4.78 -9.48
N PRO A 31 45.02 3.74 -9.93
CA PRO A 31 44.98 2.26 -9.74
C PRO A 31 46.37 1.54 -9.56
N SER A 32 46.33 0.22 -9.29
CA SER A 32 47.21 -0.93 -9.71
C SER A 32 48.72 -0.98 -9.44
N HIS A 33 49.22 -2.10 -8.88
CA HIS A 33 50.29 -2.98 -9.44
C HIS A 33 50.53 -4.26 -8.59
N LEU A 34 50.57 -5.44 -9.25
CA LEU A 34 51.54 -6.58 -9.18
C LEU A 34 52.05 -7.06 -7.79
N LEU A 35 52.35 -8.32 -7.46
CA LEU A 35 52.56 -9.61 -8.14
C LEU A 35 52.79 -10.71 -7.07
N LEU A 36 52.39 -11.95 -7.40
CA LEU A 36 53.06 -13.25 -7.16
C LEU A 36 53.45 -13.82 -5.76
N GLN A 37 53.07 -15.09 -5.62
CA GLN A 37 53.83 -16.27 -5.13
C GLN A 37 53.74 -16.77 -3.67
N ALA A 38 53.01 -17.89 -3.57
CA ALA A 38 53.19 -19.14 -2.82
C ALA A 38 54.33 -19.30 -1.78
N SER A 39 53.99 -19.96 -0.66
CA SER A 39 54.72 -21.14 -0.13
C SER A 39 54.13 -21.60 1.22
N CYS A 40 53.71 -22.86 1.29
CA CYS A 40 53.50 -23.59 2.54
C CYS A 40 54.82 -23.79 3.30
N ARG A 41 54.81 -23.70 4.64
CA ARG A 41 55.59 -24.60 5.51
C ARG A 41 55.06 -24.54 6.95
N LEU A 42 54.85 -25.74 7.48
CA LEU A 42 54.43 -26.10 8.83
C LEU A 42 55.52 -25.81 9.87
N LEU A 43 55.08 -25.72 11.14
CA LEU A 43 55.69 -26.12 12.43
C LEU A 43 55.27 -25.07 13.48
N SER A 44 54.92 -25.36 14.74
CA SER A 44 54.36 -26.50 15.47
C SER A 44 54.31 -26.04 16.94
N VAL A 45 53.32 -26.54 17.68
CA VAL A 45 53.23 -26.59 19.17
C VAL A 45 52.91 -25.29 19.92
N GLY A 46 51.80 -25.32 20.67
CA GLY A 46 51.46 -24.34 21.69
C GLY A 46 50.02 -24.48 22.18
N ILE A 47 49.77 -25.46 23.05
CA ILE A 47 48.56 -25.64 23.86
C ILE A 47 48.29 -24.38 24.71
N VAL A 48 47.09 -23.81 24.65
CA VAL A 48 46.30 -23.41 25.85
C VAL A 48 44.80 -23.42 25.47
N ASP A 49 44.06 -24.31 26.12
CA ASP A 49 42.60 -24.31 26.16
C ASP A 49 42.07 -23.04 26.84
N HIS A 50 41.25 -22.26 26.11
CA HIS A 50 40.23 -21.43 26.75
C HIS A 50 38.93 -21.57 25.98
N ALA A 51 38.21 -22.65 26.32
CA ALA A 51 36.79 -22.80 26.04
C ALA A 51 36.01 -21.63 26.65
N LYS A 52 35.73 -20.60 25.86
CA LYS A 52 34.66 -19.65 26.19
C LYS A 52 33.33 -20.38 25.99
N HIS A 53 32.79 -20.89 27.10
CA HIS A 53 31.37 -21.21 27.21
C HIS A 53 30.57 -19.98 26.75
N ARG A 54 30.04 -20.02 25.52
CA ARG A 54 28.94 -19.15 25.12
C ARG A 54 27.70 -19.72 25.76
N GLU A 55 27.29 -19.12 26.87
CA GLU A 55 25.98 -19.39 27.45
C GLU A 55 24.90 -19.17 26.40
N PRO A 56 23.94 -20.10 26.22
CA PRO A 56 22.79 -19.86 25.37
C PRO A 56 22.00 -18.71 26.01
N SER A 57 21.87 -17.61 25.25
CA SER A 57 21.12 -16.43 25.66
C SER A 57 19.77 -16.83 26.27
N GLY A 58 19.62 -16.57 27.56
CA GLY A 58 18.45 -16.94 28.34
C GLY A 58 17.16 -16.57 27.61
N LYS A 59 16.30 -17.56 27.42
CA LYS A 59 14.92 -17.34 26.97
C LYS A 59 14.29 -16.40 28.00
N LYS A 60 14.04 -15.15 27.61
CA LYS A 60 13.25 -14.23 28.43
C LYS A 60 11.89 -14.91 28.66
N VAL A 61 11.60 -15.26 29.90
CA VAL A 61 10.27 -15.73 30.31
C VAL A 61 9.33 -14.57 30.03
N LEU A 62 8.63 -14.65 28.91
CA LEU A 62 7.58 -13.70 28.56
C LEU A 62 6.58 -13.73 29.72
N SER A 63 6.43 -12.59 30.40
CA SER A 63 5.55 -12.51 31.55
C SER A 63 4.15 -12.98 31.15
N GLU A 64 3.53 -13.83 31.96
CA GLU A 64 2.21 -14.42 31.72
C GLU A 64 1.12 -13.35 31.51
N LYS A 65 1.37 -12.11 31.96
CA LYS A 65 0.55 -10.93 31.69
C LYS A 65 0.48 -10.52 30.21
N LYS A 66 1.33 -11.07 29.32
CA LYS A 66 1.43 -10.64 27.91
C LYS A 66 0.57 -11.45 26.92
N LEU A 67 -0.18 -12.47 27.36
CA LEU A 67 -0.95 -13.34 26.45
C LEU A 67 -2.43 -13.51 26.82
N LYS A 68 -3.09 -12.48 27.33
CA LYS A 68 -4.57 -12.46 27.27
C LYS A 68 -4.99 -11.98 25.88
N ARG A 69 -4.94 -12.86 24.88
CA ARG A 69 -5.49 -12.59 23.55
C ARG A 69 -7.02 -12.62 23.69
N HIS A 70 -7.63 -11.44 23.69
CA HIS A 70 -9.09 -11.33 23.65
C HIS A 70 -9.57 -11.96 22.34
N PHE A 71 -10.27 -13.08 22.46
CA PHE A 71 -10.97 -13.70 21.36
C PHE A 71 -12.15 -12.79 21.00
N VAL A 72 -12.26 -12.45 19.72
CA VAL A 72 -13.28 -11.54 19.21
C VAL A 72 -13.99 -12.26 18.08
N ASP A 73 -15.28 -12.53 18.30
CA ASP A 73 -16.16 -13.22 17.35
C ASP A 73 -16.89 -12.26 16.41
N HIS A 74 -17.04 -11.00 16.82
CA HIS A 74 -17.76 -9.98 16.06
C HIS A 74 -16.90 -8.73 15.88
N ARG A 75 -16.79 -8.22 14.65
CA ARG A 75 -16.02 -7.01 14.34
C ARG A 75 -16.73 -6.18 13.27
N ARG A 76 -16.94 -4.89 13.56
CA ARG A 76 -17.33 -3.91 12.55
C ARG A 76 -16.08 -3.34 11.87
N VAL A 77 -16.07 -3.35 10.55
CA VAL A 77 -14.93 -2.92 9.72
C VAL A 77 -15.43 -1.92 8.68
N LEU A 78 -14.81 -0.75 8.65
CA LEU A 78 -14.97 0.22 7.57
C LEU A 78 -13.94 -0.07 6.48
N VAL A 79 -14.39 -0.42 5.29
CA VAL A 79 -13.52 -0.68 4.14
C VAL A 79 -13.70 0.42 3.10
N ARG A 80 -12.58 0.98 2.64
CA ARG A 80 -12.55 1.99 1.57
C ARG A 80 -11.59 1.53 0.48
N GLY A 81 -12.12 1.27 -0.71
CA GLY A 81 -11.28 0.96 -1.87
C GLY A 81 -10.27 2.07 -2.17
N GLY A 82 -9.19 1.73 -2.87
CA GLY A 82 -8.25 2.74 -3.34
C GLY A 82 -8.94 3.70 -4.30
N SER A 83 -8.59 4.99 -4.25
CA SER A 83 -9.08 5.96 -5.25
C SER A 83 -8.36 5.76 -6.58
N GLY A 84 -9.07 5.96 -7.70
CA GLY A 84 -8.41 6.03 -9.00
C GLY A 84 -7.57 7.29 -9.13
N GLY A 85 -6.44 7.20 -9.83
CA GLY A 85 -5.62 8.36 -10.19
C GLY A 85 -6.33 9.24 -11.21
N SER A 86 -6.00 10.53 -11.23
CA SER A 86 -6.57 11.49 -12.17
C SER A 86 -5.90 11.40 -13.54
N GLY A 87 -6.69 11.58 -14.60
CA GLY A 87 -6.13 11.74 -15.94
C GLY A 87 -5.46 13.10 -16.10
N MET A 88 -4.35 13.17 -16.82
CA MET A 88 -3.62 14.42 -17.04
C MET A 88 -4.03 15.06 -18.37
N SER A 89 -4.08 16.39 -18.40
CA SER A 89 -4.21 17.16 -19.63
C SER A 89 -2.87 17.81 -19.94
N CYS A 90 -2.14 17.24 -20.89
CA CYS A 90 -0.82 17.73 -21.30
C CYS A 90 -0.70 17.69 -22.82
N PHE A 91 0.11 18.58 -23.38
CA PHE A 91 0.45 18.61 -24.81
C PHE A 91 1.93 18.35 -24.97
N HIS A 92 2.28 17.62 -26.03
CA HIS A 92 3.66 17.36 -26.34
C HIS A 92 4.38 18.67 -26.69
N SER A 93 5.61 18.85 -26.21
CA SER A 93 6.40 20.04 -26.49
C SER A 93 7.76 19.59 -27.03
N GLU A 94 8.05 19.98 -28.27
CA GLU A 94 9.33 19.72 -28.95
C GLU A 94 9.93 21.05 -29.41
N PRO A 95 11.25 21.25 -29.26
CA PRO A 95 11.91 22.41 -29.84
C PRO A 95 11.63 22.49 -31.35
N ARG A 96 11.24 23.68 -31.83
CA ARG A 96 10.88 23.97 -33.24
C ARG A 96 9.56 23.37 -33.72
N LYS A 97 8.69 22.93 -32.81
CA LYS A 97 7.31 22.54 -33.12
C LYS A 97 6.34 23.38 -32.32
N GLU A 98 5.61 24.25 -33.00
CA GLU A 98 4.69 25.21 -32.36
C GLU A 98 3.46 24.52 -31.74
N PHE A 99 2.94 23.48 -32.40
CA PHE A 99 1.76 22.73 -31.94
C PHE A 99 2.06 21.24 -31.82
N GLY A 100 2.14 20.76 -30.58
CA GLY A 100 2.17 19.33 -30.28
C GLY A 100 0.78 18.75 -30.08
N GLY A 101 0.65 17.45 -30.34
CA GLY A 101 -0.59 16.72 -30.05
C GLY A 101 -0.82 16.52 -28.55
N PRO A 102 -2.01 16.06 -28.15
CA PRO A 102 -2.30 15.71 -26.76
C PRO A 102 -1.44 14.52 -26.33
N ASP A 103 -0.89 14.61 -25.12
CA ASP A 103 0.15 13.75 -24.59
C ASP A 103 -0.05 13.42 -23.10
N GLY A 104 -1.24 13.74 -22.56
CA GLY A 104 -1.63 13.41 -21.20
C GLY A 104 -2.03 11.94 -21.08
N GLY A 105 -1.41 11.26 -20.12
CA GLY A 105 -1.73 9.87 -19.79
C GLY A 105 -2.99 9.69 -18.95
N ASP A 106 -3.48 8.45 -18.93
CA ASP A 106 -4.58 8.01 -18.07
C ASP A 106 -4.09 7.79 -16.63
N GLY A 107 -4.97 8.02 -15.65
CA GLY A 107 -4.71 7.68 -14.26
C GLY A 107 -4.83 6.17 -14.01
N GLY A 108 -4.09 5.68 -13.02
CA GLY A 108 -4.12 4.28 -12.61
C GLY A 108 -5.39 3.92 -11.85
N ASN A 109 -5.83 2.67 -11.93
CA ASN A 109 -6.97 2.18 -11.15
C ASN A 109 -6.61 2.09 -9.65
N GLY A 110 -7.58 2.33 -8.78
CA GLY A 110 -7.43 2.10 -7.35
C GLY A 110 -7.37 0.61 -7.02
N GLY A 111 -6.63 0.27 -5.96
CA GLY A 111 -6.52 -1.09 -5.46
C GLY A 111 -7.80 -1.60 -4.79
N HIS A 112 -8.16 -2.84 -5.09
CA HIS A 112 -9.28 -3.53 -4.45
C HIS A 112 -8.92 -3.96 -3.02
N ILE A 113 -9.93 -4.09 -2.17
CA ILE A 113 -9.79 -4.74 -0.86
C ILE A 113 -10.48 -6.10 -0.94
N ILE A 114 -9.72 -7.16 -0.66
CA ILE A 114 -10.20 -8.54 -0.73
C ILE A 114 -10.03 -9.19 0.64
N LEU A 115 -11.10 -9.77 1.15
CA LEU A 115 -11.07 -10.65 2.31
C LEU A 115 -10.69 -12.05 1.82
N ARG A 116 -9.62 -12.62 2.38
CA ARG A 116 -9.13 -13.95 2.04
C ARG A 116 -9.13 -14.83 3.28
N VAL A 117 -9.69 -16.02 3.16
CA VAL A 117 -9.66 -17.00 4.25
C VAL A 117 -8.26 -17.55 4.45
N ASP A 118 -7.80 -17.53 5.71
CA ASP A 118 -6.53 -18.13 6.13
C ASP A 118 -6.76 -19.02 7.37
N GLN A 119 -6.18 -20.21 7.36
CA GLN A 119 -6.23 -21.17 8.48
C GLN A 119 -5.42 -20.72 9.68
N GLN A 120 -4.38 -19.93 9.46
CA GLN A 120 -3.49 -19.48 10.53
C GLN A 120 -4.19 -18.48 11.45
N VAL A 121 -5.20 -17.77 10.92
CA VAL A 121 -6.00 -16.82 11.67
C VAL A 121 -7.16 -17.57 12.33
N LYS A 122 -7.25 -17.47 13.66
CA LYS A 122 -8.31 -18.14 14.46
C LYS A 122 -9.34 -17.18 15.03
N SER A 123 -9.03 -15.88 15.08
CA SER A 123 -9.86 -14.85 15.70
C SER A 123 -9.90 -13.59 14.85
N LEU A 124 -10.99 -12.82 14.92
CA LEU A 124 -11.10 -11.52 14.24
C LEU A 124 -10.36 -10.40 14.96
N SER A 125 -9.59 -10.71 16.01
CA SER A 125 -8.81 -9.73 16.77
C SER A 125 -7.66 -9.11 15.96
N SER A 126 -7.17 -9.81 14.91
CA SER A 126 -6.18 -9.28 13.98
C SER A 126 -6.76 -8.26 13.00
N VAL A 127 -8.08 -8.25 12.84
CA VAL A 127 -8.77 -7.38 11.87
C VAL A 127 -8.94 -5.98 12.47
N LEU A 128 -8.40 -4.99 11.77
CA LEU A 128 -8.49 -3.59 12.12
C LEU A 128 -9.92 -3.07 11.90
N SER A 129 -10.27 -1.97 12.57
CA SER A 129 -11.60 -1.36 12.40
C SER A 129 -11.75 -0.60 11.08
N GLN A 130 -10.65 -0.21 10.44
CA GLN A 130 -10.65 0.56 9.20
C GLN A 130 -9.54 0.06 8.28
N TYR A 131 -9.87 -0.07 6.99
CA TYR A 131 -8.93 -0.38 5.92
C TYR A 131 -9.10 0.59 4.77
N GLN A 132 -7.97 1.04 4.23
CA GLN A 132 -7.88 1.89 3.06
C GLN A 132 -7.06 1.16 1.99
N GLY A 133 -7.63 1.01 0.80
CA GLY A 133 -6.94 0.43 -0.35
C GLY A 133 -5.88 1.40 -0.89
N PHE A 134 -4.91 0.86 -1.61
CA PHE A 134 -3.87 1.68 -2.24
C PHE A 134 -4.45 2.46 -3.41
N SER A 135 -4.29 3.77 -3.42
CA SER A 135 -4.73 4.61 -4.55
C SER A 135 -3.89 4.36 -5.80
N GLY A 136 -4.49 4.57 -6.97
CA GLY A 136 -3.76 4.64 -8.23
C GLY A 136 -2.96 5.93 -8.35
N GLU A 137 -1.88 5.89 -9.13
CA GLU A 137 -1.09 7.08 -9.45
C GLU A 137 -1.78 7.90 -10.56
N ASP A 138 -1.55 9.21 -10.55
CA ASP A 138 -2.06 10.11 -11.59
C ASP A 138 -1.34 9.87 -12.93
N GLY A 139 -2.01 10.26 -14.03
CA GLY A 139 -1.40 10.28 -15.35
C GLY A 139 -0.24 11.27 -15.42
N GLY A 140 0.78 10.94 -16.22
CA GLY A 140 1.92 11.79 -16.49
C GLY A 140 1.86 12.47 -17.86
N SER A 141 2.87 13.30 -18.14
CA SER A 141 3.19 13.75 -19.50
C SER A 141 3.85 12.62 -20.31
N LYS A 142 4.08 12.83 -21.61
CA LYS A 142 4.73 11.85 -22.49
C LYS A 142 3.95 10.55 -22.62
N ASN A 143 2.63 10.65 -22.60
CA ASN A 143 1.70 9.52 -22.65
C ASN A 143 1.92 8.49 -21.53
N CYS A 144 2.50 8.93 -20.42
CA CYS A 144 2.77 8.08 -19.26
C CYS A 144 1.47 7.81 -18.50
N SER A 145 1.01 6.57 -18.48
CA SER A 145 -0.18 6.20 -17.69
C SER A 145 0.23 5.87 -16.25
N GLY A 146 -0.58 6.31 -15.29
CA GLY A 146 -0.33 6.10 -13.87
C GLY A 146 -0.40 4.61 -13.49
N ARG A 147 0.42 4.21 -12.51
CA ARG A 147 0.41 2.84 -11.98
C ARG A 147 -0.89 2.56 -11.23
N GLY A 148 -1.44 1.36 -11.43
CA GLY A 148 -2.56 0.87 -10.63
C GLY A 148 -2.15 0.61 -9.17
N GLY A 149 -3.05 0.92 -8.24
CA GLY A 149 -2.91 0.62 -6.83
C GLY A 149 -2.84 -0.88 -6.56
N ALA A 150 -2.01 -1.29 -5.60
CA ALA A 150 -1.90 -2.68 -5.20
C ALA A 150 -3.20 -3.18 -4.55
N THR A 151 -3.54 -4.44 -4.75
CA THR A 151 -4.68 -5.06 -4.06
C THR A 151 -4.30 -5.36 -2.61
N LEU A 152 -5.18 -4.98 -1.67
CA LEU A 152 -4.99 -5.22 -0.25
C LEU A 152 -5.76 -6.48 0.16
N TYR A 153 -5.03 -7.49 0.65
CA TYR A 153 -5.61 -8.71 1.16
C TYR A 153 -5.74 -8.65 2.69
N ILE A 154 -6.96 -8.88 3.19
CA ILE A 154 -7.26 -8.96 4.61
C ILE A 154 -7.49 -10.44 4.94
N GLN A 155 -6.63 -11.00 5.79
CA GLN A 155 -6.77 -12.38 6.23
C GLN A 155 -7.87 -12.50 7.28
N VAL A 156 -8.79 -13.42 7.06
CA VAL A 156 -9.89 -13.74 7.98
C VAL A 156 -9.92 -15.24 8.30
N PRO A 157 -10.37 -15.63 9.49
CA PRO A 157 -10.52 -17.03 9.86
C PRO A 157 -11.58 -17.74 9.00
N VAL A 158 -11.44 -19.06 8.91
CA VAL A 158 -12.44 -19.94 8.26
C VAL A 158 -13.78 -19.84 8.99
N GLY A 159 -14.89 -19.82 8.25
CA GLY A 159 -16.24 -19.71 8.81
C GLY A 159 -16.63 -18.27 9.16
N THR A 160 -16.02 -17.28 8.53
CA THR A 160 -16.39 -15.86 8.69
C THR A 160 -17.61 -15.54 7.81
N LEU A 161 -18.68 -15.04 8.43
CA LEU A 161 -19.81 -14.42 7.77
C LEU A 161 -19.55 -12.92 7.57
N VAL A 162 -19.77 -12.45 6.35
CA VAL A 162 -19.67 -11.03 5.99
C VAL A 162 -21.09 -10.48 5.83
N LYS A 163 -21.45 -9.54 6.69
CA LYS A 163 -22.73 -8.83 6.66
C LYS A 163 -22.55 -7.37 6.29
N GLU A 164 -23.51 -6.82 5.57
CA GLU A 164 -23.63 -5.38 5.31
C GLU A 164 -24.97 -4.92 5.89
N GLY A 165 -24.91 -4.21 7.02
CA GLY A 165 -26.09 -4.04 7.88
C GLY A 165 -26.62 -5.39 8.36
N ASP A 166 -27.90 -5.67 8.10
CA ASP A 166 -28.57 -6.91 8.50
C ASP A 166 -28.53 -8.02 7.44
N LYS A 167 -27.99 -7.73 6.25
CA LYS A 167 -27.94 -8.68 5.13
C LYS A 167 -26.61 -9.42 5.08
N ILE A 168 -26.66 -10.74 4.94
CA ILE A 168 -25.48 -11.57 4.70
C ILE A 168 -25.11 -11.45 3.22
N VAL A 169 -23.90 -10.97 2.94
CA VAL A 169 -23.43 -10.74 1.56
C VAL A 169 -22.49 -11.86 1.11
N ALA A 170 -21.72 -12.42 2.03
CA ALA A 170 -20.84 -13.55 1.74
C ALA A 170 -20.65 -14.45 2.96
N ASP A 171 -20.39 -15.73 2.67
CA ASP A 171 -20.08 -16.76 3.65
C ASP A 171 -18.75 -17.40 3.28
N LEU A 172 -17.72 -17.13 4.07
CA LEU A 172 -16.35 -17.56 3.83
C LEU A 172 -16.07 -18.84 4.62
N SER A 173 -16.68 -19.94 4.17
CA SER A 173 -16.66 -21.23 4.88
C SER A 173 -15.53 -22.15 4.44
N ASN A 174 -15.02 -22.03 3.21
CA ASN A 174 -13.95 -22.87 2.70
C ASN A 174 -12.60 -22.17 2.69
N LEU A 175 -11.56 -22.98 2.60
CA LEU A 175 -10.18 -22.53 2.55
C LEU A 175 -9.87 -21.92 1.19
N GLY A 176 -9.28 -20.73 1.19
CA GLY A 176 -8.99 -20.00 -0.04
C GLY A 176 -10.20 -19.26 -0.62
N ASP A 177 -11.35 -19.27 0.06
CA ASP A 177 -12.45 -18.39 -0.31
C ASP A 177 -12.00 -16.93 -0.23
N GLU A 178 -12.37 -16.17 -1.27
CA GLU A 178 -12.06 -14.76 -1.41
C GLU A 178 -13.33 -13.98 -1.66
N TYR A 179 -13.45 -12.83 -1.00
CA TYR A 179 -14.56 -11.91 -1.21
C TYR A 179 -14.07 -10.48 -1.38
N VAL A 180 -14.53 -9.83 -2.44
CA VAL A 180 -14.18 -8.43 -2.71
C VAL A 180 -14.99 -7.53 -1.79
N ALA A 181 -14.37 -7.10 -0.70
CA ALA A 181 -14.99 -6.25 0.32
C ALA A 181 -15.33 -4.86 -0.23
N ALA A 182 -14.39 -4.25 -0.96
CA ALA A 182 -14.56 -2.95 -1.59
C ALA A 182 -13.83 -2.89 -2.94
N LEU A 183 -14.52 -2.37 -3.95
CA LEU A 183 -13.94 -2.12 -5.26
C LEU A 183 -13.08 -0.85 -5.23
N GLY A 184 -11.91 -0.89 -5.87
CA GLY A 184 -11.12 0.30 -6.15
C GLY A 184 -11.81 1.18 -7.20
N GLY A 185 -11.53 2.48 -7.14
CA GLY A 185 -12.05 3.45 -8.09
C GLY A 185 -11.39 3.31 -9.46
N ALA A 186 -12.15 3.60 -10.51
CA ALA A 186 -11.62 3.63 -11.87
C ALA A 186 -10.66 4.81 -12.07
N GLY A 187 -9.56 4.57 -12.79
CA GLY A 187 -8.63 5.62 -13.19
C GLY A 187 -9.27 6.63 -14.15
N GLY A 188 -8.91 7.90 -13.96
CA GLY A 188 -9.36 9.01 -14.80
C GLY A 188 -8.74 8.96 -16.19
N LYS A 189 -9.43 9.56 -17.17
CA LYS A 189 -8.99 9.59 -18.57
C LYS A 189 -8.20 10.85 -18.88
N GLY A 190 -7.03 10.67 -19.49
CA GLY A 190 -6.19 11.76 -19.97
C GLY A 190 -6.79 12.42 -21.20
N ASN A 191 -6.24 13.57 -21.59
CA ASN A 191 -6.76 14.31 -22.75
C ASN A 191 -6.67 13.53 -24.06
N ARG A 192 -5.66 12.67 -24.21
CA ARG A 192 -5.51 11.82 -25.41
C ARG A 192 -6.70 10.88 -25.64
N PHE A 193 -7.39 10.44 -24.58
CA PHE A 193 -8.58 9.59 -24.68
C PHE A 193 -9.75 10.30 -25.38
N PHE A 194 -9.83 11.63 -25.26
CA PHE A 194 -10.88 12.47 -25.85
C PHE A 194 -10.56 12.96 -27.26
N LEU A 195 -9.51 12.42 -27.89
CA LEU A 195 -9.14 12.78 -29.26
C LEU A 195 -10.22 12.30 -30.24
N ALA A 196 -10.86 13.23 -30.94
CA ALA A 196 -11.86 12.96 -31.96
C ALA A 196 -11.49 13.62 -33.29
N ASN A 197 -12.11 13.22 -34.40
CA ASN A 197 -11.85 13.87 -35.69
C ASN A 197 -12.15 15.38 -35.64
N ASP A 198 -13.24 15.74 -34.94
CA ASP A 198 -13.72 17.11 -34.79
C ASP A 198 -12.94 17.91 -33.73
N ASN A 199 -12.29 17.22 -32.78
CA ASN A 199 -11.48 17.84 -31.73
C ASN A 199 -10.09 17.18 -31.66
N ARG A 200 -9.14 17.78 -32.38
CA ARG A 200 -7.76 17.30 -32.48
C ARG A 200 -6.87 17.71 -31.30
N ALA A 201 -7.31 18.64 -30.46
CA ALA A 201 -6.56 19.14 -29.31
C ALA A 201 -7.47 19.25 -28.07
N PRO A 202 -8.00 18.12 -27.56
CA PRO A 202 -8.81 18.12 -26.35
C PRO A 202 -8.00 18.63 -25.16
N VAL A 203 -8.59 19.54 -24.39
CA VAL A 203 -8.06 20.02 -23.10
C VAL A 203 -8.74 19.32 -21.91
N THR A 204 -9.78 18.54 -22.19
CA THR A 204 -10.61 17.85 -21.19
C THR A 204 -9.91 16.62 -20.65
N CYS A 205 -9.93 16.44 -19.34
CA CYS A 205 -9.51 15.23 -18.64
C CYS A 205 -10.56 14.85 -17.60
N THR A 206 -10.64 13.56 -17.26
CA THR A 206 -11.56 13.07 -16.21
C THR A 206 -10.76 12.83 -14.94
N PRO A 207 -11.25 13.27 -13.76
CA PRO A 207 -10.66 12.88 -12.49
C PRO A 207 -10.87 11.37 -12.25
N GLY A 208 -10.03 10.79 -11.41
CA GLY A 208 -10.23 9.42 -10.95
C GLY A 208 -11.49 9.28 -10.11
N GLN A 209 -12.14 8.13 -10.19
CA GLN A 209 -13.31 7.84 -9.37
C GLN A 209 -12.88 7.50 -7.94
N PRO A 210 -13.64 7.90 -6.92
CA PRO A 210 -13.38 7.45 -5.56
C PRO A 210 -13.59 5.94 -5.45
N GLY A 211 -12.81 5.30 -4.59
CA GLY A 211 -13.02 3.89 -4.25
C GLY A 211 -14.34 3.68 -3.52
N GLN A 212 -14.88 2.47 -3.60
CA GLN A 212 -16.11 2.13 -2.92
C GLN A 212 -15.90 2.12 -1.40
N GLU A 213 -16.80 2.77 -0.67
CA GLU A 213 -16.83 2.74 0.80
C GLU A 213 -17.98 1.87 1.28
N ARG A 214 -17.68 0.92 2.19
CA ARG A 214 -18.67 0.04 2.81
C ARG A 214 -18.36 -0.18 4.28
N VAL A 215 -19.42 -0.39 5.07
CA VAL A 215 -19.32 -0.84 6.46
C VAL A 215 -19.74 -2.31 6.50
N LEU A 216 -18.79 -3.17 6.83
CA LEU A 216 -19.00 -4.61 6.94
C LEU A 216 -18.99 -5.04 8.41
N TYR A 217 -19.85 -5.99 8.74
CA TYR A 217 -19.89 -6.67 10.01
C TYR A 217 -19.42 -8.10 9.79
N LEU A 218 -18.28 -8.43 10.38
CA LEU A 218 -17.69 -9.76 10.32
C LEU A 218 -18.12 -10.52 11.57
N GLU A 219 -18.64 -11.73 11.37
CA GLU A 219 -19.05 -12.62 12.45
C GLU A 219 -18.45 -14.00 12.23
N LEU A 220 -17.81 -14.57 13.24
CA LEU A 220 -17.33 -15.94 13.18
C LEU A 220 -18.50 -16.89 13.48
N LYS A 221 -18.75 -17.88 12.62
CA LYS A 221 -19.57 -19.04 12.99
C LYS A 221 -18.78 -19.85 14.02
N THR A 222 -19.04 -19.60 15.30
CA THR A 222 -18.33 -20.21 16.41
C THR A 222 -18.41 -21.74 16.33
N MET A 223 -17.32 -22.40 15.98
CA MET A 223 -17.09 -23.81 16.27
C MET A 223 -16.22 -23.84 17.53
N ALA A 224 -16.81 -24.15 18.68
CA ALA A 224 -16.05 -24.32 19.91
C ALA A 224 -15.01 -25.44 19.70
N HIS A 225 -13.72 -25.10 19.73
CA HIS A 225 -12.64 -26.06 19.51
C HIS A 225 -12.33 -26.90 20.76
N ALA A 226 -12.73 -26.44 21.94
CA ALA A 226 -12.69 -27.19 23.18
C ALA A 226 -13.77 -26.65 24.13
N GLY A 227 -14.82 -27.43 24.36
CA GLY A 227 -15.78 -27.19 25.44
C GLY A 227 -15.36 -28.03 26.64
N MET A 228 -14.84 -27.38 27.68
CA MET A 228 -14.76 -28.04 28.99
C MET A 228 -16.16 -28.05 29.59
N VAL A 229 -16.75 -29.23 29.67
CA VAL A 229 -17.89 -29.51 30.55
C VAL A 229 -17.29 -30.14 31.81
N CYS A 230 -17.31 -29.40 32.93
CA CYS A 230 -17.05 -30.01 34.23
C CYS A 230 -18.38 -30.53 34.81
N PRO A 231 -18.42 -31.76 35.35
CA PRO A 231 -19.54 -32.25 36.16
C PRO A 231 -19.63 -31.56 37.52
#